data_AF-A0A2W6CFR3-F1
#
_entry.id   AF-A0A2W6CFR3-F1
#
_cell.length_a   1.000
_cell.length_b   1.000
_cell.length_c   1.000
_cell.angle_alpha   90.00
_cell.angle_beta   90.00
_cell.angle_gamma   90.00
#
_symmetry.space_group_name_H-M   'P 1'
#
loop_
_entity.id
_entity.type
_entity.pdbx_description
1 polymer ?
#
loop_
_entity_poly.entity_id
_entity_poly.type
_entity_poly.pdbx_seq_one_letter_code
_entity_poly.pdbx_strand_id
1 'polypeptide(L)'
;MNRHLRIGLWVALAVQTGWVMLNATILHRSPGLDALGVVIVVIFAAFAGLQQHRRWRWLAALVRFVMAADFLLAVGDRFGLLGAPGAAGVSWGDFAHFVDYTRAVATFLPAGLAPALAVLATVAEIVIGTALLLGFRLQLAALAAAVLLAMYAMSMMVSLPAAQQFHYNVIVLAAGMLALSTVTRAPFTVDSALARTSRRSVGQVGEDAGRRRGVDA
;
A
#
# COMPACT_ATOMS: atom_id res chain seq x y z
N MET A 1 -9.56 -0.32 -17.03
CA MET A 1 -10.12 -0.78 -15.75
C MET A 1 -11.63 -0.96 -15.90
N ASN A 2 -12.16 -2.13 -15.54
CA ASN A 2 -13.56 -2.51 -15.76
C ASN A 2 -14.52 -1.66 -14.89
N ARG A 3 -15.71 -1.35 -15.42
CA ARG A 3 -16.74 -0.51 -14.76
C ARG A 3 -17.12 -1.00 -13.36
N HIS A 4 -17.14 -2.30 -13.16
CA HIS A 4 -17.50 -2.94 -11.88
C HIS A 4 -16.46 -2.69 -10.78
N LEU A 5 -15.17 -2.72 -11.10
CA LEU A 5 -14.09 -2.42 -10.15
C LEU A 5 -14.18 -0.97 -9.65
N ARG A 6 -14.57 -0.04 -10.53
CA ARG A 6 -14.75 1.38 -10.19
C ARG A 6 -15.91 1.59 -9.21
N ILE A 7 -17.02 0.90 -9.43
CA ILE A 7 -18.21 1.01 -8.57
C ILE A 7 -17.90 0.47 -7.17
N GLY A 8 -17.22 -0.68 -7.07
CA GLY A 8 -16.81 -1.23 -5.77
C GLY A 8 -15.91 -0.28 -4.97
N LEU A 9 -14.99 0.40 -5.65
CA LEU A 9 -14.08 1.36 -5.03
C LEU A 9 -14.82 2.59 -4.46
N TRP A 10 -15.81 3.12 -5.21
CA TRP A 10 -16.64 4.24 -4.74
C TRP A 10 -17.55 3.86 -3.58
N VAL A 11 -18.13 2.66 -3.60
CA VAL A 11 -18.96 2.17 -2.50
C VAL A 11 -18.14 2.01 -1.22
N ALA A 12 -16.95 1.40 -1.31
CA ALA A 12 -16.05 1.25 -0.17
C ALA A 12 -15.64 2.62 0.42
N LEU A 13 -15.36 3.60 -0.43
CA LEU A 13 -14.99 4.95 -0.02
C LEU A 13 -16.14 5.69 0.70
N ALA A 14 -17.36 5.58 0.19
CA ALA A 14 -18.53 6.22 0.77
C ALA A 14 -18.88 5.63 2.14
N VAL A 15 -18.78 4.30 2.26
CA VAL A 15 -19.01 3.60 3.54
C VAL A 15 -17.96 4.01 4.58
N GLN A 16 -16.68 4.07 4.19
CA GLN A 16 -15.60 4.49 5.10
C GLN A 16 -15.79 5.93 5.59
N THR A 17 -16.10 6.84 4.67
CA THR A 17 -16.25 8.27 4.99
C THR A 17 -17.44 8.48 5.95
N GLY A 18 -18.53 7.75 5.75
CA GLY A 18 -19.68 7.76 6.66
C GLY A 18 -19.33 7.26 8.06
N TRP A 19 -18.53 6.19 8.17
CA TRP A 19 -18.09 5.66 9.45
C TRP A 19 -17.18 6.62 10.22
N VAL A 20 -16.21 7.27 9.54
CA VAL A 20 -15.32 8.27 10.17
C VAL A 20 -16.12 9.45 10.70
N MET A 21 -17.08 9.96 9.92
CA MET A 21 -17.97 11.04 10.36
C MET A 21 -18.81 10.62 11.56
N LEU A 22 -19.36 9.39 11.56
CA LEU A 22 -20.13 8.86 12.68
C LEU A 22 -19.30 8.70 13.96
N ASN A 23 -18.07 8.17 13.83
CA ASN A 23 -17.19 7.91 14.96
C ASN A 23 -16.65 9.21 15.57
N ALA A 24 -16.36 10.22 14.72
CA ALA A 24 -15.90 11.53 15.17
C ALA A 24 -17.02 12.37 15.82
N THR A 25 -18.27 12.24 15.35
CA THR A 25 -19.38 13.09 15.81
C THR A 25 -20.22 12.48 16.93
N ILE A 26 -20.43 11.15 16.93
CA ILE A 26 -21.35 10.50 17.90
C ILE A 26 -20.58 9.90 19.08
N LEU A 27 -19.42 9.29 18.85
CA LEU A 27 -18.71 8.51 19.86
C LEU A 27 -17.66 9.29 20.68
N HIS A 28 -17.42 10.57 20.38
CA HIS A 28 -16.50 11.47 21.10
C HIS A 28 -15.11 10.89 21.40
N ARG A 29 -14.67 9.86 20.66
CA ARG A 29 -13.29 9.37 20.70
C ARG A 29 -12.50 10.13 19.66
N SER A 30 -11.45 10.82 20.10
CA SER A 30 -10.50 11.52 19.23
C SER A 30 -9.97 10.54 18.18
N PRO A 31 -10.26 10.74 16.88
CA PRO A 31 -9.60 9.97 15.84
C PRO A 31 -8.12 10.29 15.93
N GLY A 32 -7.30 9.28 16.24
CA GLY A 32 -5.86 9.46 16.25
C GLY A 32 -5.36 9.90 14.87
N LEU A 33 -4.12 10.38 14.83
CA LEU A 33 -3.43 10.75 13.59
C LEU A 33 -3.27 9.56 12.60
N ASP A 34 -3.58 8.34 13.05
CA ASP A 34 -3.59 7.08 12.30
C ASP A 34 -4.76 6.97 11.30
N ALA A 35 -5.96 7.46 11.65
CA ALA A 35 -7.16 7.25 10.84
C ALA A 35 -7.38 8.29 9.72
N LEU A 36 -6.91 9.53 9.91
CA LEU A 36 -7.18 10.65 8.99
C LEU A 36 -6.14 10.77 7.86
N GLY A 37 -4.86 10.51 8.15
CA GLY A 37 -3.78 10.68 7.18
C GLY A 37 -3.84 9.67 6.03
N VAL A 38 -4.13 8.41 6.34
CA VAL A 38 -4.15 7.31 5.38
C VAL A 38 -5.38 7.37 4.46
N VAL A 39 -6.56 7.70 5.01
CA VAL A 39 -7.80 7.84 4.23
C VAL A 39 -7.68 8.96 3.20
N ILE A 40 -7.10 10.10 3.57
CA ILE A 40 -6.85 11.21 2.64
C ILE A 40 -5.90 10.76 1.52
N VAL A 41 -4.80 10.06 1.87
CA VAL A 41 -3.82 9.59 0.88
C VAL A 41 -4.42 8.56 -0.08
N VAL A 42 -5.26 7.64 0.40
CA VAL A 42 -5.93 6.66 -0.48
C VAL A 42 -7.03 7.29 -1.33
N ILE A 43 -7.77 8.29 -0.82
CA ILE A 43 -8.71 9.07 -1.63
C ILE A 43 -7.95 9.76 -2.78
N PHE A 44 -6.80 10.39 -2.49
CA PHE A 44 -5.96 10.98 -3.54
C PHE A 44 -5.35 9.92 -4.47
N ALA A 45 -5.04 8.72 -3.99
CA ALA A 45 -4.59 7.59 -4.81
C ALA A 45 -5.65 7.11 -5.80
N ALA A 46 -6.88 6.92 -5.30
CA ALA A 46 -8.03 6.55 -6.11
C ALA A 46 -8.31 7.63 -7.15
N PHE A 47 -8.25 8.91 -6.75
CA PHE A 47 -8.44 10.04 -7.65
C PHE A 47 -7.32 10.19 -8.70
N ALA A 48 -6.07 9.90 -8.33
CA ALA A 48 -4.92 9.89 -9.23
C ALA A 48 -4.99 8.73 -10.25
N GLY A 49 -5.45 7.56 -9.82
CA GLY A 49 -5.71 6.41 -10.70
C GLY A 49 -6.87 6.65 -11.69
N LEU A 50 -7.75 7.61 -11.40
CA LEU A 50 -8.92 7.95 -12.21
C LEU A 50 -8.63 8.95 -13.34
N GLN A 51 -7.51 9.69 -13.35
CA GLN A 51 -7.23 10.69 -14.40
C GLN A 51 -5.82 10.59 -15.02
N GLN A 52 -5.76 10.14 -16.27
CA GLN A 52 -4.57 10.01 -17.13
C GLN A 52 -3.85 11.33 -17.49
N HIS A 53 -4.09 12.44 -16.78
CA HIS A 53 -3.39 13.70 -17.06
C HIS A 53 -1.99 13.73 -16.44
N ARG A 54 -1.02 14.22 -17.24
CA ARG A 54 0.42 14.35 -16.93
C ARG A 54 0.74 15.00 -15.57
N ARG A 55 -0.19 15.80 -15.01
CA ARG A 55 -0.10 16.47 -13.70
C ARG A 55 -0.19 15.53 -12.49
N TRP A 56 -0.90 14.40 -12.59
CA TRP A 56 -1.22 13.54 -11.44
C TRP A 56 -0.18 12.45 -11.15
N ARG A 57 0.89 12.38 -11.93
CA ARG A 57 1.97 11.38 -11.78
C ARG A 57 2.69 11.50 -10.43
N TRP A 58 2.77 12.70 -9.88
CA TRP A 58 3.37 12.97 -8.56
C TRP A 58 2.52 12.38 -7.42
N LEU A 59 1.19 12.33 -7.57
CA LEU A 59 0.33 11.68 -6.58
C LEU A 59 0.59 10.18 -6.51
N ALA A 60 0.80 9.50 -7.64
CA ALA A 60 1.15 8.09 -7.64
C ALA A 60 2.46 7.80 -6.90
N ALA A 61 3.44 8.72 -6.98
CA ALA A 61 4.67 8.62 -6.21
C ALA A 61 4.42 8.86 -4.72
N LEU A 62 3.63 9.87 -4.35
CA LEU A 62 3.26 10.14 -2.95
C LEU A 62 2.58 8.93 -2.30
N VAL A 63 1.58 8.37 -2.98
CA VAL A 63 0.84 7.18 -2.50
C VAL A 63 1.80 6.03 -2.28
N ARG A 64 2.68 5.77 -3.24
CA ARG A 64 3.69 4.72 -3.11
C ARG A 64 4.59 4.93 -1.90
N PHE A 65 5.06 6.16 -1.65
CA PHE A 65 5.91 6.46 -0.50
C PHE A 65 5.17 6.32 0.82
N VAL A 66 3.93 6.81 0.90
CA VAL A 66 3.11 6.66 2.10
C VAL A 66 2.82 5.20 2.38
N MET A 67 2.45 4.42 1.37
CA MET A 67 2.18 2.98 1.54
C MET A 67 3.44 2.19 1.91
N ALA A 68 4.59 2.56 1.34
CA ALA A 68 5.87 1.97 1.74
C ALA A 68 6.20 2.31 3.20
N ALA A 69 5.98 3.56 3.61
CA ALA A 69 6.18 3.99 4.99
C ALA A 69 5.23 3.27 5.94
N ASP A 70 3.96 3.10 5.58
CA ASP A 70 2.95 2.38 6.37
C ASP A 70 3.40 0.95 6.70
N PHE A 71 3.80 0.16 5.69
CA PHE A 71 4.35 -1.18 5.90
C PHE A 71 5.62 -1.18 6.76
N LEU A 72 6.56 -0.27 6.49
CA LEU A 72 7.84 -0.24 7.22
C LEU A 72 7.70 0.27 8.65
N LEU A 73 6.76 1.19 8.91
CA LEU A 73 6.43 1.67 10.24
C LEU A 73 5.73 0.59 11.05
N ALA A 74 4.81 -0.17 10.46
CA ALA A 74 4.20 -1.34 11.11
C ALA A 74 5.25 -2.37 11.51
N VAL A 75 6.24 -2.64 10.64
CA VAL A 75 7.39 -3.49 10.98
C VAL A 75 8.22 -2.88 12.12
N GLY A 76 8.51 -1.58 12.07
CA GLY A 76 9.26 -0.89 13.12
C GLY A 76 8.56 -0.93 14.47
N ASP A 77 7.24 -0.82 14.50
CA ASP A 77 6.42 -0.92 15.71
C ASP A 77 6.57 -2.28 16.38
N ARG A 78 6.60 -3.37 15.60
CA ARG A 78 6.81 -4.74 16.11
C ARG A 78 8.20 -4.98 16.70
N PHE A 79 9.18 -4.18 16.30
CA PHE A 79 10.53 -4.21 16.87
C PHE A 79 10.74 -3.15 17.96
N GLY A 80 9.68 -2.45 18.38
CA GLY A 80 9.72 -1.45 19.46
C GLY A 80 10.38 -0.13 19.06
N LEU A 81 10.58 0.14 17.76
CA LEU A 81 11.19 1.38 17.29
C LEU A 81 10.32 2.62 17.54
N LEU A 82 9.01 2.44 17.73
CA LEU A 82 8.05 3.52 17.98
C LEU A 82 7.75 3.74 19.47
N GLY A 83 8.24 2.87 20.35
CA GLY A 83 8.02 2.93 21.79
C GLY A 83 7.54 1.60 22.38
N ALA A 84 7.35 1.59 23.69
CA ALA A 84 6.87 0.41 24.42
C ALA A 84 5.37 0.15 24.18
N PRO A 85 4.90 -1.10 24.33
CA PRO A 85 3.48 -1.44 24.26
C PRO A 85 2.63 -0.52 25.14
N GLY A 86 1.55 0.03 24.58
CA GLY A 86 0.65 0.95 25.29
C GLY A 86 1.06 2.43 25.29
N ALA A 87 2.20 2.80 24.71
CA ALA A 87 2.54 4.20 24.46
C ALA A 87 1.61 4.84 23.41
N ALA A 88 1.43 6.15 23.47
CA ALA A 88 0.57 6.87 22.54
C ALA A 88 1.10 6.75 21.09
N GLY A 89 0.28 6.22 20.18
CA GLY A 89 0.64 6.01 18.77
C GLY A 89 1.37 4.70 18.46
N VAL A 90 1.57 3.84 19.47
CA VAL A 90 2.13 2.48 19.31
C VAL A 90 0.98 1.49 19.16
N SER A 91 1.04 0.60 18.17
CA SER A 91 -0.02 -0.41 17.94
C SER A 91 0.25 -1.68 18.73
N TRP A 92 1.48 -2.20 18.66
CA TRP A 92 1.94 -3.41 19.34
C TRP A 92 3.15 -3.15 20.23
N GLY A 93 4.16 -2.40 19.76
CA GLY A 93 5.36 -2.05 20.52
C GLY A 93 6.37 -3.18 20.74
N ASP A 94 5.97 -4.44 20.59
CA ASP A 94 6.88 -5.58 20.52
C ASP A 94 6.29 -6.73 19.68
N PHE A 95 7.13 -7.73 19.40
CA PHE A 95 6.77 -8.85 18.55
C PHE A 95 5.81 -9.83 19.26
N ALA A 96 5.87 -9.93 20.59
CA ALA A 96 5.01 -10.85 21.35
C ALA A 96 3.54 -10.40 21.30
N HIS A 97 3.28 -9.10 21.54
CA HIS A 97 1.96 -8.49 21.38
C HIS A 97 1.45 -8.59 19.96
N PHE A 98 2.34 -8.52 18.96
CA PHE A 98 1.95 -8.75 17.56
C PHE A 98 1.57 -10.21 17.29
N VAL A 99 2.25 -11.19 17.89
CA VAL A 99 1.87 -12.62 17.79
C VAL A 99 0.51 -12.86 18.45
N ASP A 100 0.25 -12.27 19.61
CA ASP A 100 -1.06 -12.35 20.28
C ASP A 100 -2.16 -11.71 19.45
N TYR A 101 -1.87 -10.56 18.83
CA TYR A 101 -2.78 -9.93 17.89
C TYR A 101 -3.03 -10.81 16.65
N THR A 102 -2.00 -11.43 16.10
CA THR A 102 -2.11 -12.36 14.96
C THR A 102 -3.01 -13.55 15.31
N ARG A 103 -2.92 -14.06 16.55
CA ARG A 103 -3.81 -15.10 17.06
C ARG A 103 -5.27 -14.63 17.12
N ALA A 104 -5.52 -13.40 17.54
CA ALA A 104 -6.85 -12.81 17.56
C ALA A 104 -7.41 -12.52 16.14
N VAL A 105 -6.54 -12.20 15.17
CA VAL A 105 -6.91 -11.99 13.77
C VAL A 105 -7.17 -13.31 13.04
N ALA A 106 -6.54 -14.40 13.47
CA ALA A 106 -6.60 -15.72 12.85
C ALA A 106 -7.27 -16.78 13.76
N THR A 107 -8.39 -16.45 14.41
CA THR A 107 -9.06 -17.36 15.37
C THR A 107 -9.58 -18.65 14.74
N PHE A 108 -9.78 -18.65 13.42
CA PHE A 108 -10.17 -19.82 12.64
C PHE A 108 -9.01 -20.82 12.40
N LEU A 109 -7.77 -20.46 12.74
CA LEU A 109 -6.59 -21.31 12.64
C LEU A 109 -6.13 -21.80 14.02
N PRO A 110 -5.44 -22.95 14.09
CA PRO A 110 -4.80 -23.39 15.33
C PRO A 110 -3.84 -22.33 15.89
N ALA A 111 -3.96 -22.05 17.18
CA ALA A 111 -3.16 -21.02 17.86
C ALA A 111 -1.64 -21.18 17.69
N GLY A 112 -1.14 -22.42 17.55
CA GLY A 112 0.27 -22.71 17.33
C GLY A 112 0.83 -22.17 16.01
N LEU A 113 -0.04 -21.80 15.05
CA LEU A 113 0.39 -21.21 13.78
C LEU A 113 0.58 -19.68 13.86
N ALA A 114 0.09 -19.02 14.91
CA ALA A 114 0.16 -17.56 15.03
C ALA A 114 1.60 -17.01 14.94
N PRO A 115 2.63 -17.60 15.60
CA PRO A 115 4.01 -17.14 15.46
C PRO A 115 4.54 -17.25 14.03
N ALA A 116 4.23 -18.35 13.34
CA ALA A 116 4.66 -18.56 11.96
C ALA A 116 4.00 -17.56 11.00
N LEU A 117 2.71 -17.29 11.18
CA LEU A 117 1.98 -16.29 10.40
C LEU A 117 2.49 -14.88 10.67
N ALA A 118 2.82 -14.55 11.93
CA ALA A 118 3.39 -13.25 12.30
C ALA A 118 4.76 -13.01 11.62
N VAL A 119 5.63 -14.03 11.60
CA VAL A 119 6.91 -13.97 10.88
C VAL A 119 6.68 -13.81 9.38
N LEU A 120 5.81 -14.63 8.78
CA LEU A 120 5.52 -14.59 7.36
C LEU A 120 4.97 -13.22 6.93
N ALA A 121 4.04 -12.66 7.70
CA ALA A 121 3.49 -11.33 7.46
C ALA A 121 4.59 -10.26 7.54
N THR A 122 5.44 -10.30 8.58
CA THR A 122 6.53 -9.34 8.75
C THR A 122 7.53 -9.39 7.59
N VAL A 123 7.93 -10.58 7.15
CA VAL A 123 8.83 -10.73 6.00
C VAL A 123 8.17 -10.22 4.72
N ALA A 124 6.90 -10.56 4.49
CA ALA A 124 6.16 -10.09 3.32
C ALA A 124 6.05 -8.56 3.29
N GLU A 125 5.75 -7.92 4.43
CA GLU A 125 5.66 -6.46 4.54
C GLU A 125 7.00 -5.77 4.34
N ILE A 126 8.11 -6.32 4.84
CA ILE A 126 9.46 -5.79 4.56
C ILE A 126 9.74 -5.82 3.06
N VAL A 127 9.51 -6.97 2.42
CA VAL A 127 9.78 -7.15 0.98
C VAL A 127 8.88 -6.24 0.14
N ILE A 128 7.58 -6.17 0.44
CA ILE A 128 6.63 -5.33 -0.28
C ILE A 128 6.92 -3.85 -0.03
N GLY A 129 7.13 -3.45 1.22
CA GLY A 129 7.41 -2.08 1.62
C GLY A 129 8.68 -1.54 0.97
N THR A 130 9.77 -2.32 0.98
CA THR A 130 11.03 -1.95 0.31
C THR A 130 10.89 -1.93 -1.22
N ALA A 131 10.20 -2.91 -1.82
CA ALA A 131 9.94 -2.91 -3.26
C ALA A 131 9.11 -1.70 -3.71
N LEU A 132 8.10 -1.31 -2.92
CA LEU A 132 7.32 -0.09 -3.15
C LEU A 132 8.18 1.16 -2.99
N LEU A 133 9.02 1.24 -1.94
CA LEU A 133 9.90 2.37 -1.68
C LEU A 133 10.89 2.62 -2.83
N LEU A 134 11.48 1.55 -3.37
CA LEU A 134 12.38 1.60 -4.52
C LEU A 134 11.63 1.74 -5.86
N GLY A 135 10.37 1.32 -5.90
CA GLY A 135 9.58 1.26 -7.14
C GLY A 135 10.13 0.22 -8.09
N PHE A 136 10.61 -0.91 -7.55
CA PHE A 136 11.09 -2.06 -8.30
C PHE A 136 9.91 -2.98 -8.62
N ARG A 137 9.66 -3.24 -9.91
CA ARG A 137 8.49 -3.99 -10.39
C ARG A 137 7.19 -3.47 -9.75
N LEU A 138 6.97 -2.16 -9.84
CA LEU A 138 5.92 -1.45 -9.08
C LEU A 138 4.54 -2.11 -9.17
N GLN A 139 4.15 -2.58 -10.36
CA GLN A 139 2.85 -3.19 -10.57
C GLN A 139 2.69 -4.51 -9.79
N LEU A 140 3.73 -5.33 -9.76
CA LEU A 140 3.73 -6.59 -8.99
C LEU A 140 3.80 -6.32 -7.49
N ALA A 141 4.64 -5.38 -7.06
CA ALA A 141 4.73 -4.99 -5.65
C ALA A 141 3.39 -4.43 -5.14
N ALA A 142 2.72 -3.61 -5.95
CA ALA A 142 1.41 -3.06 -5.61
C ALA A 142 0.29 -4.12 -5.62
N LEU A 143 0.33 -5.07 -6.55
CA LEU A 143 -0.60 -6.20 -6.56
C LEU A 143 -0.38 -7.10 -5.33
N ALA A 144 0.87 -7.41 -4.98
CA ALA A 144 1.21 -8.20 -3.81
C ALA A 144 0.73 -7.52 -2.52
N ALA A 145 0.92 -6.20 -2.39
CA ALA A 145 0.40 -5.41 -1.29
C ALA A 145 -1.13 -5.48 -1.19
N ALA A 146 -1.83 -5.34 -2.32
CA ALA A 146 -3.29 -5.43 -2.37
C ALA A 146 -3.80 -6.81 -1.93
N VAL A 147 -3.14 -7.88 -2.37
CA VAL A 147 -3.47 -9.27 -1.97
C VAL A 147 -3.22 -9.48 -0.49
N LEU A 148 -2.06 -9.04 0.03
CA LEU A 148 -1.73 -9.16 1.45
C LEU A 148 -2.76 -8.44 2.33
N LEU A 149 -3.09 -7.18 2.00
CA LEU A 149 -4.10 -6.40 2.71
C LEU A 149 -5.49 -7.02 2.60
N ALA A 150 -5.85 -7.60 1.45
CA ALA A 150 -7.12 -8.30 1.28
C ALA A 150 -7.21 -9.57 2.15
N MET A 151 -6.11 -10.34 2.26
CA MET A 151 -6.03 -11.48 3.18
C MET A 151 -6.21 -11.04 4.63
N TYR A 152 -5.56 -9.93 5.01
CA TYR A 152 -5.70 -9.36 6.34
C TYR A 152 -7.14 -8.91 6.62
N ALA A 153 -7.76 -8.19 5.68
CA ALA A 153 -9.15 -7.76 5.79
C ALA A 153 -10.12 -8.95 5.93
N MET A 154 -9.96 -10.01 5.12
CA MET A 154 -10.78 -11.21 5.24
C MET A 154 -10.59 -11.90 6.60
N SER A 155 -9.35 -12.02 7.06
CA SER A 155 -9.04 -12.60 8.37
C SER A 155 -9.69 -11.82 9.51
N MET A 156 -9.58 -10.49 9.48
CA MET A 156 -10.23 -9.61 10.46
C MET A 156 -11.75 -9.66 10.37
N MET A 157 -12.32 -9.89 9.19
CA MET A 157 -13.77 -10.02 9.01
C MET A 157 -14.35 -11.29 9.63
N VAL A 158 -13.59 -12.37 9.64
CA VAL A 158 -13.98 -13.63 10.28
C VAL A 158 -13.78 -13.57 11.80
N SER A 159 -12.67 -12.96 12.25
CA SER A 159 -12.21 -13.12 13.64
C SER A 159 -12.50 -11.94 14.56
N LEU A 160 -12.68 -10.73 14.03
CA LEU A 160 -12.78 -9.50 14.81
C LEU A 160 -14.10 -8.73 14.56
N PRO A 161 -14.56 -7.92 15.54
CA PRO A 161 -15.70 -7.04 15.34
C PRO A 161 -15.47 -6.08 14.17
N ALA A 162 -16.52 -5.75 13.42
CA ALA A 162 -16.45 -4.88 12.24
C ALA A 162 -15.77 -3.52 12.53
N ALA A 163 -15.94 -2.97 13.73
CA ALA A 163 -15.32 -1.72 14.14
C ALA A 163 -13.78 -1.71 14.03
N GLN A 164 -13.12 -2.85 14.26
CA GLN A 164 -11.65 -2.96 14.18
C GLN A 164 -11.15 -2.87 12.74
N GLN A 165 -11.93 -3.36 11.77
CA GLN A 165 -11.57 -3.28 10.35
C GLN A 165 -11.54 -1.83 9.86
N PHE A 166 -12.49 -1.03 10.36
CA PHE A 166 -12.57 0.39 10.04
C PHE A 166 -11.48 1.22 10.70
N HIS A 167 -10.97 0.80 11.87
CA HIS A 167 -9.86 1.47 12.56
C HIS A 167 -8.58 1.42 11.69
N TYR A 168 -8.25 0.25 11.14
CA TYR A 168 -7.02 0.06 10.36
C TYR A 168 -7.15 0.37 8.86
N ASN A 169 -8.32 0.81 8.39
CA ASN A 169 -8.56 1.20 6.98
C ASN A 169 -8.14 0.14 5.93
N VAL A 170 -8.04 -1.13 6.31
CA VAL A 170 -7.34 -2.18 5.54
C VAL A 170 -7.94 -2.39 4.14
N ILE A 171 -9.28 -2.34 4.05
CA ILE A 171 -10.02 -2.51 2.78
C ILE A 171 -9.71 -1.34 1.82
N VAL A 172 -9.65 -0.12 2.35
CA VAL A 172 -9.36 1.09 1.57
C VAL A 172 -7.92 1.04 1.07
N LEU A 173 -6.97 0.69 1.94
CA LEU A 173 -5.57 0.47 1.60
C LEU A 173 -5.41 -0.58 0.48
N ALA A 174 -6.10 -1.72 0.59
CA ALA A 174 -6.09 -2.77 -0.42
C ALA A 174 -6.58 -2.27 -1.79
N ALA A 175 -7.67 -1.49 -1.80
CA ALA A 175 -8.21 -0.91 -3.02
C ALA A 175 -7.26 0.14 -3.66
N GLY A 176 -6.62 0.96 -2.84
CA GLY A 176 -5.61 1.92 -3.29
C GLY A 176 -4.40 1.24 -3.95
N MET A 177 -3.91 0.16 -3.34
CA MET A 177 -2.81 -0.64 -3.90
C MET A 177 -3.21 -1.37 -5.18
N LEU A 178 -4.44 -1.90 -5.24
CA LEU A 178 -4.97 -2.50 -6.47
C LEU A 178 -5.06 -1.46 -7.59
N ALA A 179 -5.50 -0.23 -7.30
CA ALA A 179 -5.50 0.85 -8.28
C ALA A 179 -4.07 1.19 -8.73
N LEU A 180 -3.11 1.29 -7.80
CA LEU A 180 -1.70 1.56 -8.10
C LEU A 180 -1.07 0.47 -8.98
N SER A 181 -1.49 -0.79 -8.84
CA SER A 181 -1.00 -1.90 -9.68
C SER A 181 -1.27 -1.69 -11.18
N THR A 182 -2.30 -0.91 -11.53
CA THR A 182 -2.64 -0.59 -12.92
C THR A 182 -1.80 0.56 -13.51
N VAL A 183 -1.02 1.27 -12.68
CA VAL A 183 -0.22 2.43 -13.10
C VAL A 183 1.09 1.96 -13.74
N THR A 184 1.22 2.16 -15.04
CA THR A 184 2.39 1.67 -15.82
C THR A 184 3.58 2.63 -15.82
N ARG A 185 3.38 3.92 -15.47
CA ARG A 185 4.40 4.97 -15.59
C ARG A 185 4.40 5.95 -14.42
N ALA A 186 4.75 5.49 -13.23
CA ALA A 186 5.03 6.36 -12.09
C ALA A 186 6.41 7.04 -12.23
N PRO A 187 6.58 8.29 -11.77
CA PRO A 187 7.89 8.94 -11.64
C PRO A 187 8.65 8.36 -10.44
N PHE A 188 9.99 8.47 -10.44
CA PHE A 188 10.89 7.97 -9.38
C PHE A 188 10.84 6.46 -9.12
N THR A 189 10.63 5.67 -10.18
CA THR A 189 10.76 4.21 -10.11
C THR A 189 12.06 3.76 -10.76
N VAL A 190 12.71 2.74 -10.18
CA VAL A 190 13.85 2.06 -10.80
C VAL A 190 13.47 1.53 -12.19
N ASP A 191 12.24 1.01 -12.33
CA ASP A 191 11.69 0.56 -13.62
C ASP A 191 11.73 1.67 -14.69
N SER A 192 11.40 2.92 -14.32
CA SER A 192 11.43 4.06 -15.24
C SER A 192 12.85 4.51 -15.58
N ALA A 193 13.81 4.36 -14.66
CA ALA A 193 15.21 4.67 -14.89
C ALA A 193 15.86 3.66 -15.85
N LEU A 194 15.60 2.37 -15.64
CA LEU A 194 16.05 1.30 -16.53
C LEU A 194 15.49 1.46 -17.95
N ALA A 195 14.21 1.77 -18.07
CA ALA A 195 13.57 1.99 -19.38
C ALA A 195 14.11 3.22 -20.14
N ARG A 196 14.58 4.26 -19.44
CA ARG A 196 15.21 5.44 -20.07
C ARG A 196 16.59 5.10 -20.65
N THR A 197 17.37 4.31 -19.92
CA THR A 197 18.72 3.91 -20.34
C THR A 197 18.68 3.05 -21.60
N SER A 198 17.76 2.08 -21.66
CA SER A 198 17.59 1.24 -22.86
C SER A 198 17.21 2.07 -24.11
N ARG A 199 16.28 3.03 -24.00
CA ARG A 199 15.91 3.90 -25.14
C ARG A 199 17.06 4.78 -25.65
N ARG A 200 17.91 5.29 -24.76
CA ARG A 200 19.07 6.10 -25.15
C ARG A 200 20.10 5.26 -25.93
N SER A 201 20.37 4.04 -25.48
CA SER A 201 21.31 3.14 -26.18
C SER A 201 20.84 2.80 -27.59
N VAL A 202 19.54 2.49 -27.78
CA VAL A 202 18.97 2.19 -29.11
C VAL A 202 18.96 3.43 -30.01
N GLY A 203 18.66 4.62 -29.45
CA GLY A 203 18.70 5.88 -30.19
C GLY A 203 20.09 6.22 -30.71
N GLN A 204 21.12 6.09 -29.88
CA GLN A 204 22.51 6.35 -30.28
C GLN A 204 23.00 5.37 -31.34
N VAL A 205 22.68 4.08 -31.24
CA VAL A 205 23.03 3.08 -32.25
C VAL A 205 22.35 3.39 -33.60
N GLY A 206 21.12 3.89 -33.58
CA GLY A 206 20.41 4.34 -34.79
C GLY A 206 21.03 5.58 -35.43
N GLU A 207 21.43 6.57 -34.64
CA GLU A 207 22.14 7.77 -35.11
C GLU A 207 23.50 7.44 -35.71
N ASP A 208 24.31 6.61 -35.05
CA ASP A 208 25.63 6.21 -35.55
C ASP A 208 25.54 5.39 -36.85
N ALA A 209 24.52 4.54 -36.99
CA ALA A 209 24.27 3.78 -38.21
C ALA A 209 23.80 4.67 -39.38
N GLY A 210 22.95 5.67 -39.10
CA GLY A 210 22.51 6.64 -40.09
C GLY A 210 23.63 7.56 -40.57
N ARG A 211 24.52 7.97 -39.66
CA ARG A 211 25.67 8.82 -39.97
C ARG A 211 26.71 8.12 -40.84
N ARG A 212 26.92 6.81 -40.66
CA ARG A 212 27.81 6.01 -41.51
C ARG A 212 27.28 5.88 -42.94
N ARG A 213 25.98 5.63 -43.12
CA ARG A 213 25.38 5.53 -44.46
C ARG A 213 25.36 6.84 -45.24
N GLY A 214 25.31 7.99 -44.57
CA GLY A 214 25.35 9.30 -45.23
C GLY A 214 26.76 9.77 -45.61
N VAL A 215 27.81 9.08 -45.16
CA VAL A 215 29.21 9.35 -45.54
C VAL A 215 29.64 8.49 -46.74
N ASP A 216 28.94 7.36 -46.96
CA ASP A 216 29.21 6.42 -48.05
C ASP A 216 28.35 6.69 -49.32
N ALA A 217 27.60 7.80 -49.37
CA ALA A 217 26.76 8.24 -50.48
C ALA A 217 27.24 9.58 -51.04
#